data_AF-A0A5M7BV83-F1
#
_entry.id   AF-A0A5M7BV83-F1
#
_cell.length_a   1.000
_cell.length_b   1.000
_cell.length_c   1.000
_cell.angle_alpha   90.00
_cell.angle_beta   90.00
_cell.angle_gamma   90.00
#
_symmetry.space_group_name_H-M   'P 1'
#
loop_
_entity.id
_entity.type
_entity.pdbx_description
1 polymer ?
#
loop_
_entity_poly.entity_id
_entity_poly.type
_entity_poly.pdbx_seq_one_letter_code
_entity_poly.pdbx_strand_id
1 'polypeptide(L)'
;MTSVIDAPHRRITLDEVRAHRDEIYRIAEKYGVSNVRVFGSVARGEADDDSDLDLLIDVARGTSLWDMSGFALDVEELLNVFTQVVTPNGLKERIRDEVLTEAVSV
;
A
#
# COMPACT_ATOMS: atom_id res chain seq x y z
N MET A 1 27.42 -1.78 -15.28
CA MET A 1 27.01 -2.82 -14.30
C MET A 1 26.34 -2.11 -13.13
N THR A 2 25.13 -1.60 -13.36
CA THR A 2 24.31 -1.05 -12.28
C THR A 2 23.13 -1.98 -12.21
N SER A 3 23.05 -2.78 -11.14
CA SER A 3 21.91 -3.64 -10.89
C SER A 3 20.66 -2.79 -11.01
N VAL A 4 19.67 -3.30 -11.74
CA VAL A 4 18.28 -2.90 -11.57
C VAL A 4 18.04 -2.91 -10.06
N ILE A 5 17.53 -1.80 -9.52
CA ILE A 5 17.27 -1.62 -8.09
C ILE A 5 16.57 -2.87 -7.59
N ASP A 6 17.24 -3.63 -6.70
CA ASP A 6 16.62 -4.81 -6.07
C ASP A 6 15.47 -4.25 -5.24
N ALA A 7 14.24 -4.37 -5.74
CA ALA A 7 13.08 -3.98 -4.96
C ALA A 7 13.08 -4.90 -3.73
N PRO A 8 12.70 -4.39 -2.54
CA PRO A 8 12.69 -5.21 -1.36
C PRO A 8 11.66 -6.33 -1.54
N HIS A 9 12.16 -7.55 -1.76
CA HIS A 9 11.39 -8.77 -1.94
C HIS A 9 11.47 -9.59 -0.65
N ARG A 10 10.42 -9.47 0.16
CA ARG A 10 10.17 -10.35 1.30
C ARG A 10 8.68 -10.56 1.43
N ARG A 11 8.29 -11.73 1.91
CA ARG A 11 6.93 -11.95 2.35
C ARG A 11 6.59 -11.00 3.51
N ILE A 12 5.43 -10.36 3.40
CA ILE A 12 4.81 -9.60 4.48
C ILE A 12 3.40 -10.13 4.76
N THR A 13 3.02 -10.16 6.03
CA THR A 13 1.70 -10.56 6.48
C THR A 13 0.85 -9.35 6.90
N LEU A 14 -0.48 -9.52 6.88
CA LEU A 14 -1.39 -8.48 7.38
C LEU A 14 -1.10 -8.11 8.85
N ASP A 15 -0.69 -9.07 9.67
CA ASP A 15 -0.36 -8.81 11.08
C ASP A 15 0.91 -7.95 11.22
N GLU A 16 1.93 -8.15 10.37
CA GLU A 16 3.11 -7.29 10.34
C GLU A 16 2.78 -5.87 9.89
N VAL A 17 1.88 -5.71 8.90
CA VAL A 17 1.40 -4.40 8.47
C VAL A 17 0.67 -3.69 9.62
N ARG A 18 -0.23 -4.40 10.31
CA ARG A 18 -0.97 -3.90 11.47
C ARG A 18 -0.08 -3.56 12.67
N ALA A 19 1.03 -4.26 12.84
CA ALA A 19 2.00 -3.95 13.89
C ALA A 19 2.64 -2.56 13.72
N HIS A 20 2.64 -2.01 12.50
CA HIS A 20 3.16 -0.68 12.16
C HIS A 20 2.06 0.34 11.84
N ARG A 21 0.83 0.06 12.30
CA ARG A 21 -0.36 0.86 12.00
C ARG A 21 -0.17 2.34 12.30
N ASP A 22 0.39 2.66 13.47
CA ASP A 22 0.52 4.05 13.92
C ASP A 22 1.58 4.81 13.12
N GLU A 23 2.65 4.15 12.71
CA GLU A 23 3.66 4.69 11.79
C GLU A 23 3.05 4.94 10.40
N ILE A 24 2.30 3.98 9.86
CA ILE A 24 1.64 4.10 8.56
C ILE A 24 0.66 5.29 8.56
N TYR A 25 -0.14 5.46 9.63
CA TYR A 25 -1.03 6.61 9.71
C TYR A 25 -0.30 7.95 9.84
N ARG A 26 0.84 7.99 10.55
CA ARG A 26 1.67 9.19 10.63
C ARG A 26 2.26 9.58 9.27
N ILE A 27 2.70 8.59 8.50
CA ILE A 27 3.14 8.79 7.11
C ILE A 27 1.96 9.26 6.25
N ALA A 28 0.78 8.64 6.40
CA ALA A 28 -0.41 9.03 5.65
C ALA A 28 -0.79 10.50 5.89
N GLU A 29 -0.77 10.96 7.14
CA GLU A 29 -1.04 12.36 7.51
C GLU A 29 -0.08 13.34 6.81
N LYS A 30 1.22 13.00 6.73
CA LYS A 30 2.25 13.82 6.05
C LYS A 30 1.92 14.07 4.57
N TYR A 31 1.27 13.10 3.90
CA TYR A 31 0.97 13.15 2.47
C TYR A 31 -0.50 13.44 2.14
N GLY A 32 -1.34 13.77 3.13
CA GLY A 32 -2.76 14.02 2.92
C GLY A 32 -3.53 12.76 2.46
N VAL A 33 -3.08 11.60 2.92
CA VAL A 33 -3.66 10.27 2.69
C VAL A 33 -4.48 9.85 3.90
N SER A 34 -5.56 9.10 3.67
CA SER A 34 -6.46 8.59 4.72
C SER A 34 -7.07 7.25 4.32
N ASN A 35 -7.82 6.63 5.24
CA ASN A 35 -8.53 5.37 5.01
C ASN A 35 -7.64 4.26 4.40
N VAL A 36 -6.42 4.13 4.91
CA VAL A 36 -5.42 3.15 4.44
C VAL A 36 -5.92 1.75 4.73
N ARG A 37 -6.05 0.94 3.67
CA ARG A 37 -6.49 -0.44 3.71
C ARG A 37 -5.57 -1.31 2.87
N VAL A 38 -5.32 -2.53 3.32
CA VAL A 38 -4.61 -3.56 2.56
C VAL A 38 -5.62 -4.33 1.71
N PHE A 39 -5.30 -4.60 0.45
CA PHE A 39 -6.07 -5.51 -0.41
C PHE A 39 -5.12 -6.54 -1.05
N GLY A 40 -5.60 -7.34 -2.01
CA GLY A 40 -4.73 -8.25 -2.75
C GLY A 40 -4.21 -9.44 -1.92
N SER A 41 -3.03 -9.94 -2.26
CA SER A 41 -2.49 -11.18 -1.69
C SER A 41 -2.25 -11.11 -0.19
N VAL A 42 -1.81 -9.96 0.33
CA VAL A 42 -1.58 -9.75 1.78
C VAL A 42 -2.89 -9.82 2.55
N ALA A 43 -3.97 -9.19 2.05
CA ALA A 43 -5.29 -9.26 2.67
C ALA A 43 -5.89 -10.68 2.66
N ARG A 44 -5.58 -11.47 1.62
CA ARG A 44 -6.04 -12.86 1.46
C ARG A 44 -5.16 -13.89 2.17
N GLY A 45 -4.02 -13.49 2.74
CA GLY A 45 -3.05 -14.39 3.37
C GLY A 45 -2.24 -15.23 2.37
N GLU A 46 -2.24 -14.82 1.09
CA GLU A 46 -1.63 -15.52 -0.04
C GLU A 46 -0.29 -14.91 -0.46
N ALA A 47 0.17 -13.85 0.20
CA ALA A 47 1.45 -13.19 -0.13
C ALA A 47 2.65 -14.13 0.03
N ASP A 48 3.54 -14.09 -0.95
CA ASP A 48 4.85 -14.75 -1.01
C ASP A 48 6.00 -13.72 -1.06
N ASP A 49 7.23 -14.16 -1.30
CA ASP A 49 8.42 -13.29 -1.28
C ASP A 49 8.49 -12.31 -2.47
N ASP A 50 7.75 -12.59 -3.54
CA ASP A 50 7.68 -11.76 -4.75
C ASP A 50 6.43 -10.86 -4.77
N SER A 51 5.59 -10.93 -3.73
CA SER A 51 4.35 -10.17 -3.62
C SER A 51 4.58 -8.72 -3.21
N ASP A 52 3.83 -7.82 -3.85
CA ASP A 52 3.75 -6.41 -3.46
C ASP A 52 2.81 -6.22 -2.26
N LEU A 53 3.00 -5.13 -1.51
CA LEU A 53 2.01 -4.61 -0.57
C LEU A 53 1.04 -3.67 -1.28
N ASP A 54 -0.15 -4.16 -1.56
CA ASP A 54 -1.22 -3.42 -2.22
C ASP A 54 -2.07 -2.60 -1.22
N LEU A 55 -2.01 -1.27 -1.31
CA LEU A 55 -2.75 -0.35 -0.44
C LEU A 55 -3.82 0.44 -1.20
N LEU A 56 -5.05 0.37 -0.68
CA LEU A 56 -6.16 1.18 -1.11
C LEU A 56 -6.28 2.39 -0.18
N ILE A 57 -6.24 3.60 -0.75
CA ILE A 57 -6.21 4.85 0.00
C ILE A 57 -7.23 5.87 -0.48
N ASP A 58 -7.70 6.70 0.45
CA ASP A 58 -8.42 7.93 0.12
C ASP A 58 -7.44 9.12 0.20
N VAL A 59 -7.60 10.08 -0.71
CA VAL A 59 -6.71 11.24 -0.82
C VAL A 59 -7.50 12.54 -0.67
N ALA A 60 -6.90 13.53 -0.01
CA ALA A 60 -7.49 14.86 0.10
C ALA A 60 -7.57 15.57 -1.26
N ARG A 61 -8.44 16.57 -1.37
CA ARG A 61 -8.46 17.43 -2.57
C ARG A 61 -7.11 18.15 -2.69
N GLY A 62 -6.45 17.98 -3.84
CA GLY A 62 -5.17 18.61 -4.12
C GLY A 62 -3.96 17.71 -3.88
N THR A 63 -4.14 16.52 -3.30
CA THR A 63 -3.09 15.49 -3.25
C THR A 63 -2.68 15.11 -4.66
N SER A 64 -1.38 15.21 -4.94
CA SER A 64 -0.79 14.93 -6.24
C SER A 64 -0.35 13.47 -6.35
N LEU A 65 -0.02 13.03 -7.57
CA LEU A 65 0.62 11.72 -7.78
C LEU A 65 1.98 11.62 -7.07
N TRP A 66 2.69 12.73 -6.91
CA TRP A 66 3.96 12.77 -6.18
C TRP A 66 3.76 12.53 -4.68
N ASP A 67 2.68 13.05 -4.10
CA ASP A 67 2.35 12.80 -2.69
C ASP A 67 1.97 11.33 -2.48
N MET A 68 1.21 10.74 -3.41
CA MET A 68 0.90 9.31 -3.37
C MET A 68 2.16 8.44 -3.49
N SER A 69 3.07 8.77 -4.41
CA SER A 69 4.37 8.11 -4.53
C SER A 69 5.23 8.29 -3.29
N GLY A 70 5.23 9.48 -2.67
CA GLY A 70 5.94 9.72 -1.41
C GLY A 70 5.40 8.89 -0.26
N PHE A 71 4.07 8.76 -0.16
CA PHE A 71 3.43 7.87 0.80
C PHE A 71 3.84 6.41 0.58
N ALA A 72 3.82 5.93 -0.67
CA ALA A 72 4.26 4.58 -1.01
C ALA A 72 5.72 4.35 -0.58
N LEU A 73 6.65 5.22 -1.01
CA LEU A 73 8.09 5.09 -0.72
C LEU A 73 8.39 5.08 0.79
N ASP A 74 7.76 5.97 1.57
CA ASP A 74 7.96 5.99 3.03
C ASP A 74 7.43 4.69 3.69
N VAL A 75 6.36 4.10 3.17
CA VAL A 75 5.85 2.79 3.65
C VAL A 75 6.75 1.64 3.20
N GLU A 76 7.29 1.69 1.97
CA GLU A 76 8.28 0.72 1.49
C GLU A 76 9.53 0.73 2.37
N GLU A 77 10.03 1.91 2.74
CA GLU A 77 11.18 2.07 3.63
C GLU A 77 10.88 1.52 5.03
N LEU A 78 9.68 1.80 5.56
CA LEU A 78 9.24 1.33 6.87
C LEU A 78 9.15 -0.21 6.94
N LEU A 79 8.55 -0.84 5.93
CA LEU A 79 8.20 -2.25 5.96
C LEU A 79 9.19 -3.14 5.21
N ASN A 80 10.11 -2.53 4.45
CA ASN A 80 11.05 -3.19 3.55
C ASN A 80 10.34 -4.20 2.63
N VAL A 81 9.30 -3.72 1.93
CA VAL A 81 8.54 -4.44 0.91
C VAL A 81 8.06 -3.44 -0.14
N PHE A 82 8.09 -3.80 -1.43
CA PHE A 82 7.54 -2.94 -2.47
C PHE A 82 6.05 -2.68 -2.23
N THR A 83 5.60 -1.42 -2.40
CA THR A 83 4.27 -0.97 -1.98
C THR A 83 3.59 -0.25 -3.14
N GLN A 84 2.48 -0.83 -3.60
CA GLN A 84 1.61 -0.19 -4.58
C GLN A 84 0.47 0.55 -3.88
N VAL A 85 0.15 1.76 -4.35
CA VAL A 85 -0.93 2.57 -3.80
C VAL A 85 -1.94 2.90 -4.90
N VAL A 86 -3.22 2.67 -4.60
CA VAL A 86 -4.32 2.98 -5.51
C VAL A 86 -5.43 3.72 -4.77
N THR A 87 -6.17 4.55 -5.49
CA THR A 87 -7.41 5.15 -4.97
C THR A 87 -8.61 4.35 -5.50
N PRO A 88 -9.77 4.38 -4.82
CA PRO A 88 -10.98 3.76 -5.34
C PRO A 88 -11.27 4.17 -6.78
N ASN A 89 -11.04 5.45 -7.13
CA ASN A 89 -11.26 5.97 -8.47
C ASN A 89 -10.20 5.53 -9.50
N GLY A 90 -9.01 5.15 -9.06
CA GLY A 90 -7.95 4.59 -9.90
C GLY A 90 -8.14 3.12 -10.26
N LEU A 91 -9.05 2.40 -9.58
CA LEU A 91 -9.34 1.00 -9.88
C LEU A 91 -10.08 0.83 -11.21
N LYS A 92 -9.67 -0.18 -11.99
CA LYS A 92 -10.40 -0.65 -13.16
C LYS A 92 -11.78 -1.14 -12.72
N GLU A 93 -12.83 -0.75 -13.45
CA GLU A 93 -14.22 -1.07 -13.13
C GLU A 93 -14.43 -2.57 -12.82
N ARG A 94 -13.85 -3.46 -13.63
CA ARG A 94 -13.98 -4.92 -13.49
C ARG A 94 -13.47 -5.51 -12.17
N ILE A 95 -12.61 -4.83 -11.42
CA ILE A 95 -12.06 -5.31 -10.13
C ILE A 95 -12.44 -4.42 -8.96
N ARG A 96 -13.12 -3.30 -9.21
CA ARG A 96 -13.38 -2.28 -8.20
C ARG A 96 -14.16 -2.86 -7.03
N ASP A 97 -15.27 -3.52 -7.30
CA ASP A 97 -16.17 -4.02 -6.25
C ASP A 97 -15.52 -5.16 -5.43
N GLU A 98 -14.73 -6.01 -6.11
CA GLU A 98 -13.94 -7.06 -5.48
C GLU A 98 -12.91 -6.45 -4.51
N VAL A 99 -12.07 -5.52 -5.01
CA VAL A 99 -11.06 -4.83 -4.20
C VAL A 99 -11.69 -4.07 -3.03
N LEU A 100 -12.80 -3.37 -3.26
CA LEU A 100 -13.49 -2.63 -2.20
C LEU A 100 -14.06 -3.54 -1.11
N THR A 101 -14.45 -4.77 -1.46
CA THR A 101 -15.01 -5.75 -0.51
C THR A 101 -13.91 -6.47 0.26
N GLU A 102 -12.80 -6.81 -0.38
CA GLU A 102 -11.68 -7.51 0.28
C GLU A 102 -10.78 -6.58 1.09
N ALA A 103 -10.78 -5.27 0.79
CA ALA A 103 -9.88 -4.33 1.44
C ALA A 103 -10.12 -4.26 2.96
N VAL A 104 -9.08 -4.58 3.73
CA VAL A 104 -9.10 -4.60 5.20
C VAL A 104 -8.30 -3.43 5.77
N SER A 105 -8.77 -2.85 6.87
CA SER A 105 -8.04 -1.76 7.52
C SER A 105 -6.69 -2.22 8.07
N VAL A 106 -5.70 -1.34 7.87
CA VAL A 106 -4.42 -1.34 8.60
C VAL A 106 -4.66 -1.09 10.09
#